data_AF-A0A7X4CHS3-F1
#
_entry.id   AF-A0A7X4CHS3-F1
#
_cell.length_a   1.000
_cell.length_b   1.000
_cell.length_c   1.000
_cell.angle_alpha   90.00
_cell.angle_beta   90.00
_cell.angle_gamma   90.00
#
_symmetry.space_group_name_H-M   'P 1'
#
loop_
_entity.id
_entity.type
_entity.pdbx_description
1 polymer ?
#
loop_
_entity_poly.entity_id
_entity_poly.type
_entity_poly.pdbx_seq_one_letter_code
_entity_poly.pdbx_strand_id
1 'polypeptide(L)'
;LRASEVLEQLREAELYRVALQSMPFGYPIRGVHRSTSGFGMRWGKMHRGHDWAGPSGTPILATGDGVVTFAKRHAGYGKMVKIKHEFGFETRYAHLSRIRVKEGQRVSRGERIGDMGNTGNSTGTHLHYEIRTHGKAINPLIYIKAARDVF
;
A
#
# COMPACT_ATOMS: atom_id res chain seq x y z
N LEU A 1 34.79 3.46 -22.94
CA LEU A 1 34.06 2.54 -22.07
C LEU A 1 34.32 1.13 -22.56
N ARG A 2 34.84 0.25 -21.72
CA ARG A 2 35.02 -1.17 -22.09
C ARG A 2 33.65 -1.83 -22.11
N ALA A 3 33.43 -2.78 -23.04
CA ALA A 3 32.16 -3.51 -23.13
C ALA A 3 31.77 -4.19 -21.80
N SER A 4 32.76 -4.59 -20.99
CA SER A 4 32.55 -5.15 -19.64
C SER A 4 31.94 -4.15 -18.66
N GLU A 5 32.37 -2.89 -18.66
CA GLU A 5 31.83 -1.84 -17.79
C GLU A 5 30.38 -1.52 -18.15
N VAL A 6 30.07 -1.48 -19.45
CA VAL A 6 28.70 -1.25 -19.93
C VAL A 6 27.78 -2.40 -19.53
N LEU A 7 28.25 -3.66 -19.63
CA LEU A 7 27.47 -4.83 -19.22
C LEU A 7 27.23 -4.87 -17.70
N GLU A 8 28.18 -4.42 -16.89
CA GLU A 8 28.02 -4.31 -15.44
C GLU A 8 26.98 -3.25 -15.06
N GLN A 9 27.07 -2.06 -15.68
CA GLN A 9 26.09 -0.98 -15.50
C GLN A 9 24.68 -1.39 -15.94
N LEU A 10 24.54 -2.13 -17.05
CA LEU A 10 23.25 -2.65 -17.50
C LEU A 10 22.66 -3.67 -16.52
N ARG A 11 23.50 -4.56 -15.97
CA ARG A 11 23.07 -5.55 -14.96
C ARG A 11 22.62 -4.85 -13.68
N GLU A 12 23.36 -3.84 -13.24
CA GLU A 12 23.02 -3.06 -12.06
C GLU A 12 21.69 -2.29 -12.27
N ALA A 13 21.52 -1.64 -13.42
CA ALA A 13 20.28 -0.97 -13.79
C ALA A 13 19.09 -1.93 -13.87
N GLU A 14 19.30 -3.15 -14.39
CA GLU A 14 18.27 -4.18 -14.45
C GLU A 14 17.86 -4.67 -13.05
N LEU A 15 18.82 -4.87 -12.14
CA LEU A 15 18.56 -5.20 -10.73
C LEU A 15 17.76 -4.09 -10.05
N TYR A 16 18.13 -2.82 -10.22
CA TYR A 16 17.37 -1.70 -9.69
C TYR A 16 15.97 -1.63 -10.29
N ARG A 17 15.81 -1.87 -11.59
CA ARG A 17 14.50 -1.91 -12.25
C ARG A 17 13.60 -2.98 -11.62
N VAL A 18 14.12 -4.19 -11.43
CA VAL A 18 13.38 -5.29 -10.79
C VAL A 18 13.02 -4.95 -9.34
N ALA A 19 13.96 -4.38 -8.57
CA ALA A 19 13.70 -3.96 -7.20
C ALA A 19 12.60 -2.88 -7.12
N LEU A 20 12.64 -1.89 -8.01
CA LEU A 20 11.65 -0.82 -8.09
C LEU A 20 10.27 -1.36 -8.52
N GLN A 21 10.21 -2.32 -9.43
CA GLN A 21 8.93 -2.92 -9.86
C GLN A 21 8.24 -3.69 -8.73
N SER A 22 9.00 -4.32 -7.83
CA SER A 22 8.47 -5.11 -6.73
C SER A 22 8.09 -4.30 -5.49
N MET A 23 8.41 -3.01 -5.45
CA MET A 23 8.02 -2.11 -4.36
C MET A 23 6.56 -1.65 -4.49
N PRO A 24 5.87 -1.37 -3.36
CA PRO A 24 4.45 -0.96 -3.37
C PRO A 24 4.26 0.50 -3.79
N PHE A 25 4.61 0.83 -5.04
CA PHE A 25 4.55 2.17 -5.62
C PHE A 25 3.19 2.56 -6.20
N GLY A 26 2.27 1.62 -6.37
CA GLY A 26 0.93 1.88 -6.86
C GLY A 26 0.15 2.82 -5.94
N TYR A 27 -0.77 3.58 -6.53
CA TYR A 27 -1.69 4.40 -5.77
C TYR A 27 -2.87 3.55 -5.26
N PRO A 28 -3.21 3.56 -3.95
CA PRO A 28 -4.13 2.58 -3.37
C PRO A 28 -5.62 2.84 -3.67
N ILE A 29 -5.98 3.95 -4.30
CA ILE A 29 -7.37 4.40 -4.46
C ILE A 29 -7.65 4.75 -5.92
N ARG A 30 -8.74 4.21 -6.49
CA ARG A 30 -9.22 4.62 -7.82
C ARG A 30 -10.55 5.35 -7.70
N GLY A 31 -10.53 6.67 -7.79
CA GLY A 31 -11.73 7.52 -7.71
C GLY A 31 -11.43 8.86 -7.03
N VAL A 32 -12.47 9.68 -6.82
CA VAL A 32 -12.34 10.97 -6.13
C VAL A 32 -12.04 10.73 -4.65
N HIS A 33 -11.00 11.37 -4.14
CA HIS A 33 -10.57 11.28 -2.75
C HIS A 33 -9.79 12.54 -2.34
N ARG A 34 -9.66 12.78 -1.04
CA ARG A 34 -8.81 13.82 -0.48
C ARG A 34 -7.96 13.27 0.65
N SER A 35 -6.72 13.74 0.76
CA SER A 35 -5.87 13.45 1.90
C SER A 35 -6.46 14.12 3.14
N THR A 36 -6.68 13.34 4.21
CA THR A 36 -7.18 13.88 5.47
C THR A 36 -6.13 13.86 6.56
N SER A 37 -5.23 12.86 6.55
CA SER A 37 -4.28 12.74 7.65
C SER A 37 -3.02 11.93 7.32
N GLY A 38 -1.84 12.52 7.55
CA GLY A 38 -0.54 11.91 7.21
C GLY A 38 0.23 11.24 8.36
N PHE A 39 1.10 10.29 8.02
CA PHE A 39 1.93 9.53 8.96
C PHE A 39 2.68 10.43 9.96
N GLY A 40 2.70 10.06 11.25
CA GLY A 40 3.41 10.80 12.29
C GLY A 40 2.65 10.93 13.62
N MET A 41 3.24 11.65 14.57
CA MET A 41 2.66 11.88 15.89
C MET A 41 1.46 12.83 15.84
N ARG A 42 0.36 12.47 16.50
CA ARG A 42 -0.85 13.29 16.66
C ARG A 42 -1.44 13.11 18.05
N TRP A 43 -1.68 14.20 18.78
CA TRP A 43 -2.31 14.16 20.11
C TRP A 43 -1.67 13.11 21.05
N GLY A 44 -0.33 13.02 21.04
CA GLY A 44 0.41 12.05 21.85
C GLY A 44 0.41 10.60 21.35
N LYS A 45 -0.21 10.30 20.21
CA LYS A 45 -0.28 8.95 19.63
C LYS A 45 0.32 8.90 18.22
N MET A 46 1.08 7.84 17.94
CA MET A 46 1.65 7.62 16.61
C MET A 46 0.60 7.15 15.60
N HIS A 47 0.37 7.92 14.55
CA HIS A 47 -0.37 7.50 13.38
C HIS A 47 0.54 6.74 12.41
N ARG A 48 0.26 5.44 12.23
CA ARG A 48 1.13 4.50 11.52
C ARG A 48 0.88 4.41 10.01
N GLY A 49 -0.05 5.21 9.49
CA GLY A 49 -0.42 5.17 8.08
C GLY A 49 -0.72 6.54 7.50
N HIS A 50 -1.42 6.55 6.38
CA HIS A 50 -1.97 7.72 5.75
C HIS A 50 -3.46 7.50 5.48
N ASP A 51 -4.26 8.53 5.73
CA ASP A 51 -5.70 8.51 5.61
C ASP A 51 -6.18 9.35 4.41
N TRP A 52 -7.05 8.77 3.61
CA TRP A 52 -7.75 9.45 2.52
C TRP A 52 -9.26 9.24 2.63
N ALA A 53 -10.01 10.34 2.68
CA ALA A 53 -11.47 10.29 2.63
C ALA A 53 -11.97 10.26 1.18
N GLY A 54 -13.05 9.52 0.96
CA GLY A 54 -13.73 9.40 -0.32
C GLY A 54 -15.10 8.75 -0.15
N PRO A 55 -15.87 8.61 -1.25
CA PRO A 55 -17.17 7.94 -1.19
C PRO A 55 -17.07 6.48 -0.74
N SER A 56 -18.08 5.99 -0.02
CA SER A 56 -18.18 4.57 0.33
C SER A 56 -18.28 3.73 -0.94
N GLY A 57 -17.60 2.58 -0.97
CA GLY A 57 -17.56 1.73 -2.15
C GLY A 57 -16.44 2.07 -3.14
N THR A 58 -15.70 3.18 -2.94
CA THR A 58 -14.55 3.55 -3.78
C THR A 58 -13.56 2.38 -3.89
N PRO A 59 -13.17 1.96 -5.10
CA PRO A 59 -12.23 0.86 -5.28
C PRO A 59 -10.88 1.10 -4.59
N ILE A 60 -10.46 0.12 -3.78
CA ILE A 60 -9.14 0.06 -3.14
C ILE A 60 -8.29 -0.97 -3.89
N LEU A 61 -7.08 -0.56 -4.25
CA LEU A 61 -6.18 -1.30 -5.13
C LEU A 61 -4.92 -1.78 -4.39
N ALA A 62 -4.40 -2.93 -4.79
CA ALA A 62 -3.07 -3.38 -4.40
C ALA A 62 -2.02 -2.40 -4.96
N THR A 63 -1.07 -1.99 -4.12
CA THR A 63 -0.03 -1.01 -4.49
C THR A 63 1.23 -1.68 -5.03
N GLY A 64 1.33 -2.99 -4.94
CA GLY A 64 2.39 -3.79 -5.55
C GLY A 64 1.93 -5.25 -5.70
N ASP A 65 2.69 -6.01 -6.48
CA ASP A 65 2.48 -7.46 -6.59
C ASP A 65 2.75 -8.13 -5.23
N GLY A 66 1.99 -9.16 -4.89
CA GLY A 66 2.21 -9.86 -3.64
C GLY A 66 1.21 -10.96 -3.32
N VAL A 67 1.24 -11.40 -2.06
CA VAL A 67 0.34 -12.43 -1.53
C VAL A 67 -0.44 -11.86 -0.36
N VAL A 68 -1.76 -12.03 -0.39
CA VAL A 68 -2.65 -11.64 0.70
C VAL A 68 -2.39 -12.52 1.91
N THR A 69 -1.89 -11.92 3.00
CA THR A 69 -1.59 -12.63 4.26
C THR A 69 -2.70 -12.50 5.30
N PHE A 70 -3.62 -11.55 5.10
CA PHE A 70 -4.78 -11.35 5.98
C PHE A 70 -5.92 -10.70 5.19
N ALA A 71 -7.15 -11.19 5.34
CA ALA A 71 -8.32 -10.66 4.62
C ALA A 71 -9.62 -10.84 5.42
N LYS A 72 -9.67 -10.28 6.64
CA LYS A 72 -10.76 -10.48 7.61
C LYS A 72 -11.03 -9.21 8.41
N ARG A 73 -11.93 -9.30 9.41
CA ARG A 73 -12.10 -8.24 10.41
C ARG A 73 -10.97 -8.28 11.44
N HIS A 74 -10.48 -7.11 11.83
CA HIS A 74 -9.47 -6.91 12.86
C HIS A 74 -9.94 -5.85 13.85
N ALA A 75 -9.63 -6.04 15.13
CA ALA A 75 -9.94 -5.06 16.17
C ALA A 75 -9.28 -3.70 15.86
N GLY A 76 -10.04 -2.61 15.96
CA GLY A 76 -9.57 -1.27 15.59
C GLY A 76 -9.59 -0.98 14.08
N TYR A 77 -8.96 -1.80 13.25
CA TYR A 77 -8.88 -1.56 11.79
C TYR A 77 -10.17 -1.88 11.02
N GLY A 78 -11.12 -2.61 11.61
CA GLY A 78 -12.33 -3.04 10.90
C GLY A 78 -12.02 -4.15 9.89
N LYS A 79 -12.71 -4.16 8.75
CA LYS A 79 -12.36 -5.07 7.65
C LYS A 79 -11.05 -4.58 7.03
N MET A 80 -10.07 -5.49 6.94
CA MET A 80 -8.73 -5.14 6.51
C MET A 80 -8.14 -6.21 5.59
N VAL A 81 -7.32 -5.76 4.65
CA VAL A 81 -6.44 -6.60 3.84
C VAL A 81 -4.99 -6.30 4.20
N LYS A 82 -4.16 -7.34 4.35
CA LYS A 82 -2.69 -7.22 4.38
C LYS A 82 -2.11 -7.96 3.20
N ILE A 83 -1.15 -7.34 2.52
CA ILE A 83 -0.42 -7.95 1.40
C ILE A 83 1.06 -7.95 1.77
N LYS A 84 1.68 -9.13 1.69
CA LYS A 84 3.13 -9.28 1.75
C LYS A 84 3.68 -9.17 0.32
N HIS A 85 4.66 -8.29 0.17
CA HIS A 85 5.40 -8.06 -1.06
C HIS A 85 6.82 -8.62 -0.93
N GLU A 86 7.58 -8.52 -2.01
CA GLU A 86 9.01 -8.84 -2.00
C GLU A 86 9.81 -7.88 -1.10
N PHE A 87 11.06 -8.22 -0.83
CA PHE A 87 12.01 -7.39 -0.07
C PHE A 87 11.52 -6.98 1.34
N GLY A 88 10.62 -7.76 1.93
CA GLY A 88 10.15 -7.58 3.31
C GLY A 88 9.10 -6.47 3.48
N PHE A 89 8.51 -5.98 2.39
CA PHE A 89 7.43 -5.00 2.43
C PHE A 89 6.08 -5.66 2.76
N GLU A 90 5.28 -4.97 3.56
CA GLU A 90 3.88 -5.30 3.82
C GLU A 90 3.04 -4.03 3.64
N THR A 91 1.88 -4.16 3.00
CA THR A 91 0.89 -3.08 2.94
C THR A 91 -0.37 -3.47 3.67
N ARG A 92 -1.04 -2.48 4.26
CA ARG A 92 -2.32 -2.67 4.96
C ARG A 92 -3.37 -1.72 4.46
N TYR A 93 -4.58 -2.22 4.30
CA TYR A 93 -5.75 -1.49 3.79
C TYR A 93 -6.90 -1.70 4.75
N ALA A 94 -7.24 -0.68 5.54
CA ALA A 94 -8.19 -0.79 6.63
C ALA A 94 -9.48 0.01 6.41
N HIS A 95 -10.42 -0.16 7.33
CA HIS A 95 -11.75 0.44 7.35
C HIS A 95 -12.64 0.07 6.16
N LEU A 96 -12.32 -1.02 5.45
CA LEU A 96 -13.00 -1.43 4.23
C LEU A 96 -14.50 -1.69 4.47
N SER A 97 -15.35 -1.38 3.49
CA SER A 97 -16.77 -1.79 3.49
C SER A 97 -16.91 -3.24 3.01
N ARG A 98 -16.07 -3.63 2.05
CA ARG A 98 -16.03 -4.98 1.47
C ARG A 98 -14.59 -5.42 1.19
N ILE A 99 -14.31 -6.69 1.45
CA ILE A 99 -13.07 -7.36 1.08
C ILE A 99 -13.37 -8.18 -0.18
N ARG A 100 -12.51 -8.10 -1.21
CA ARG A 100 -12.71 -8.76 -2.51
C ARG A 100 -11.69 -9.86 -2.81
N VAL A 101 -10.78 -10.10 -1.86
CA VAL A 101 -9.71 -11.09 -1.95
C VAL A 101 -9.72 -11.99 -0.73
N LYS A 102 -9.03 -13.12 -0.81
CA LYS A 102 -8.90 -14.09 0.27
C LYS A 102 -7.45 -14.27 0.71
N GLU A 103 -7.26 -14.72 1.94
CA GLU A 103 -5.93 -15.13 2.43
C GLU A 103 -5.33 -16.20 1.51
N GLY A 104 -4.04 -16.07 1.20
CA GLY A 104 -3.31 -16.91 0.25
C GLY A 104 -3.44 -16.51 -1.22
N GLN A 105 -4.33 -15.56 -1.57
CA GLN A 105 -4.47 -15.09 -2.95
C GLN A 105 -3.24 -14.28 -3.39
N ARG A 106 -2.70 -14.59 -4.57
CA ARG A 106 -1.75 -13.72 -5.29
C ARG A 106 -2.52 -12.57 -5.92
N VAL A 107 -1.98 -11.35 -5.80
CA VAL A 107 -2.57 -10.15 -6.38
C VAL A 107 -1.52 -9.37 -7.15
N SER A 108 -1.94 -8.71 -8.21
CA SER A 108 -1.09 -7.82 -9.01
C SER A 108 -1.28 -6.36 -8.61
N ARG A 109 -0.26 -5.53 -8.84
CA ARG A 109 -0.36 -4.08 -8.69
C ARG A 109 -1.54 -3.53 -9.50
N GLY A 110 -2.37 -2.71 -8.84
CA GLY A 110 -3.59 -2.15 -9.43
C GLY A 110 -4.82 -3.07 -9.36
N GLU A 111 -4.67 -4.32 -8.89
CA GLU A 111 -5.81 -5.21 -8.68
C GLU A 111 -6.72 -4.69 -7.56
N ARG A 112 -8.04 -4.73 -7.78
CA ARG A 112 -9.02 -4.29 -6.79
C ARG A 112 -9.16 -5.32 -5.67
N ILE A 113 -8.69 -4.96 -4.48
CA ILE A 113 -8.66 -5.85 -3.31
C ILE A 113 -9.82 -5.62 -2.34
N GLY A 114 -10.48 -4.48 -2.44
CA GLY A 114 -11.57 -4.11 -1.54
C GLY A 114 -12.23 -2.80 -1.93
N ASP A 115 -13.13 -2.37 -1.06
CA ASP A 115 -13.93 -1.16 -1.23
C ASP A 115 -13.82 -0.28 0.01
N MET A 116 -13.65 1.03 -0.18
CA MET A 116 -13.57 2.02 0.90
C MET A 116 -14.83 1.95 1.78
N GLY A 117 -14.65 2.17 3.08
CA GLY A 117 -15.75 2.12 4.03
C GLY A 117 -15.45 2.88 5.32
N ASN A 118 -16.19 2.51 6.37
CA ASN A 118 -16.10 3.12 7.69
C ASN A 118 -16.18 2.04 8.79
N THR A 119 -15.59 0.86 8.57
CA THR A 119 -15.67 -0.22 9.56
C THR A 119 -14.57 -0.13 10.61
N GLY A 120 -14.81 -0.66 11.81
CA GLY A 120 -13.82 -0.61 12.91
C GLY A 120 -13.90 0.69 13.69
N ASN A 121 -12.78 1.10 14.26
CA ASN A 121 -12.66 2.38 14.97
C ASN A 121 -12.34 3.49 13.95
N SER A 122 -13.38 4.04 13.37
CA SER A 122 -13.30 5.07 12.32
C SER A 122 -14.45 6.06 12.49
N THR A 123 -14.16 7.34 12.31
CA THR A 123 -15.13 8.44 12.49
C THR A 123 -15.85 8.84 11.22
N GLY A 124 -15.44 8.31 10.05
CA GLY A 124 -16.05 8.60 8.77
C GLY A 124 -15.43 7.76 7.65
N THR A 125 -16.08 7.73 6.49
CA THR A 125 -15.62 6.91 5.36
C THR A 125 -14.25 7.35 4.86
N HIS A 126 -13.26 6.47 5.00
CA HIS A 126 -11.90 6.70 4.54
C HIS A 126 -11.15 5.37 4.34
N LEU A 127 -10.03 5.44 3.62
CA LEU A 127 -9.00 4.41 3.64
C LEU A 127 -7.94 4.81 4.65
N HIS A 128 -7.62 3.91 5.58
CA HIS A 128 -6.36 3.95 6.32
C HIS A 128 -5.37 2.98 5.66
N TYR A 129 -4.23 3.51 5.22
CA TYR A 129 -3.22 2.77 4.47
C TYR A 129 -1.87 2.81 5.17
N GLU A 130 -1.23 1.65 5.31
CA GLU A 130 0.12 1.56 5.84
C GLU A 130 1.07 0.91 4.83
N ILE A 131 2.31 1.37 4.82
CA ILE A 131 3.46 0.60 4.31
C ILE A 131 4.31 0.23 5.52
N ARG A 132 4.79 -1.01 5.54
CA ARG A 132 5.62 -1.53 6.62
C ARG A 132 6.80 -2.29 6.05
N THR A 133 7.93 -2.23 6.75
CA THR A 133 9.11 -3.05 6.50
C THR A 133 9.56 -3.67 7.81
N HIS A 134 9.82 -4.98 7.81
CA HIS A 134 10.23 -5.73 9.00
C HIS A 134 9.32 -5.47 10.22
N GLY A 135 8.01 -5.35 9.98
CA GLY A 135 7.02 -5.09 11.01
C GLY A 135 6.95 -3.65 11.51
N LYS A 136 7.80 -2.72 11.05
CA LYS A 136 7.75 -1.28 11.40
C LYS A 136 7.00 -0.49 10.33
N ALA A 137 6.12 0.41 10.76
CA ALA A 137 5.42 1.29 9.84
C ALA A 137 6.33 2.42 9.36
N ILE A 138 6.24 2.77 8.08
CA ILE A 138 7.00 3.84 7.45
C ILE A 138 6.04 4.79 6.72
N ASN A 139 6.48 6.03 6.48
CA ASN A 139 5.63 7.04 5.86
C ASN A 139 5.23 6.63 4.42
N PRO A 140 3.94 6.36 4.14
CA PRO A 140 3.50 5.89 2.83
C PRO A 140 3.71 6.93 1.71
N LEU A 141 3.70 8.22 2.05
CA LEU A 141 3.83 9.29 1.05
C LEU A 141 5.20 9.34 0.39
N ILE A 142 6.25 8.80 1.01
CA ILE A 142 7.58 8.72 0.40
C ILE A 142 7.52 7.84 -0.86
N TYR A 143 6.83 6.70 -0.77
CA TYR A 143 6.71 5.73 -1.86
C TYR A 143 5.72 6.19 -2.94
N ILE A 144 4.60 6.77 -2.52
CA ILE A 144 3.58 7.27 -3.45
C ILE A 144 4.11 8.46 -4.28
N LYS A 145 4.94 9.32 -3.70
CA LYS A 145 5.57 10.43 -4.43
C LYS A 145 6.65 9.92 -5.39
N ALA A 146 7.56 9.07 -4.90
CA ALA A 146 8.62 8.49 -5.73
C ALA A 146 8.05 7.77 -6.97
N ALA A 147 6.90 7.10 -6.84
CA ALA A 147 6.22 6.46 -7.95
C ALA A 147 5.82 7.42 -9.08
N ARG A 148 5.46 8.67 -8.76
CA ARG A 148 5.06 9.69 -9.75
C ARG A 148 6.24 10.31 -10.48
N ASP A 149 7.42 10.31 -9.85
CA ASP A 149 8.61 10.94 -10.40
C ASP A 149 9.41 9.95 -11.28
N VAL A 150 9.11 8.65 -11.20
CA VAL A 150 9.87 7.57 -11.86
C VAL A 150 9.06 6.88 -12.97
N PHE A 151 7.73 6.86 -12.90
CA PHE A 151 6.84 6.22 -13.88
C PHE A 151 5.81 7.20 -14.43
#